data_AF-A0A1F2SSH1-F1
#
_entry.id   AF-A0A1F2SSH1-F1
#
_cell.length_a   1.000
_cell.length_b   1.000
_cell.length_c   1.000
_cell.angle_alpha   90.00
_cell.angle_beta   90.00
_cell.angle_gamma   90.00
#
_symmetry.space_group_name_H-M   'P 1'
#
loop_
_entity.id
_entity.type
_entity.pdbx_description
1 polymer ?
#
loop_
_entity_poly.entity_id
_entity_poly.type
_entity_poly.pdbx_seq_one_letter_code
_entity_poly.pdbx_strand_id
1 'polypeptide(L)'
;MNLFAVQEKLRELLKEKIALGTTQKQVAEALDIEQAHVSRFLSGRGNFRLPTLNQLLRYLGADLEDLIPVEELIKRAPRLDYADSDYADVPMLKGKLGPRQPFPLDGKIGGYRAFLRSFVSEFRRPLLVAVSPREEAMVPSIQPLDLVLLNTDPAKRKAPRLDRVYAVSLEGGSGLRHCSVAGNSLLLVPENPRWREGRPTEIRLEGIDILSVVRGVVVWIGREL
;
A
#
# COMPACT_ATOMS: atom_id res chain seq x y z
N MET A 1 -3.96 -2.93 19.24
CA MET A 1 -2.65 -2.67 18.63
C MET A 1 -1.70 -2.27 19.75
N ASN A 2 -0.52 -2.88 19.86
CA ASN A 2 0.46 -2.51 20.88
C ASN A 2 1.37 -1.38 20.37
N LEU A 3 2.04 -0.68 21.28
CA LEU A 3 2.92 0.46 20.93
C LEU A 3 4.06 0.03 19.99
N PHE A 4 4.56 -1.20 20.11
CA PHE A 4 5.58 -1.74 19.22
C PHE A 4 5.11 -1.78 17.75
N ALA A 5 3.91 -2.31 17.47
CA ALA A 5 3.36 -2.35 16.13
C ALA A 5 3.16 -0.96 15.53
N VAL A 6 2.81 0.03 16.36
CA VAL A 6 2.74 1.44 15.95
C VAL A 6 4.11 1.97 15.54
N GLN A 7 5.15 1.69 16.33
CA GLN A 7 6.51 2.15 16.02
C GLN A 7 7.06 1.48 14.75
N GLU A 8 6.81 0.19 14.54
CA GLU A 8 7.16 -0.50 13.30
C GLU A 8 6.50 0.16 12.09
N LYS A 9 5.19 0.44 12.16
CA LYS A 9 4.48 1.05 11.04
C LYS A 9 4.95 2.47 10.75
N LEU A 10 5.20 3.27 11.78
CA LEU A 10 5.79 4.60 11.62
C LEU A 10 7.20 4.56 11.05
N ARG A 11 7.98 3.53 11.38
CA ARG A 11 9.30 3.31 10.80
C ARG A 11 9.22 3.02 9.31
N GLU A 12 8.31 2.16 8.88
CA GLU A 12 8.09 1.87 7.46
C GLU A 12 7.64 3.12 6.69
N LEU A 13 6.70 3.88 7.23
CA LEU A 13 6.27 5.15 6.63
C LEU A 13 7.42 6.17 6.50
N LEU A 14 8.28 6.23 7.51
CA LEU A 14 9.43 7.11 7.48
C LEU A 14 10.47 6.66 6.42
N LYS A 15 10.69 5.35 6.29
CA LYS A 15 11.54 4.79 5.22
C LYS A 15 10.99 5.14 3.84
N GLU A 16 9.69 4.99 3.63
CA GLU A 16 9.02 5.37 2.37
C GLU A 16 9.18 6.86 2.06
N LYS A 17 9.01 7.74 3.07
CA LYS A 17 9.20 9.18 2.89
C LYS A 17 10.65 9.55 2.56
N ILE A 18 11.61 8.84 3.12
CA ILE A 18 13.03 9.00 2.80
C ILE A 18 13.33 8.53 1.38
N ALA A 19 12.79 7.38 0.98
CA ALA A 19 12.86 6.88 -0.40
C ALA A 19 12.26 7.86 -1.42
N LEU A 20 11.25 8.65 -1.03
CA LEU A 20 10.66 9.71 -1.86
C LEU A 20 11.50 10.99 -1.95
N GLY A 21 12.70 11.02 -1.35
CA GLY A 21 13.67 12.13 -1.46
C GLY A 21 13.84 12.97 -0.19
N THR A 22 13.23 12.56 0.93
CA THR A 22 13.46 13.23 2.23
C THR A 22 14.76 12.73 2.86
N THR A 23 15.60 13.63 3.37
CA THR A 23 16.84 13.24 4.05
C THR A 23 16.63 13.01 5.55
N GLN A 24 17.43 12.13 6.17
CA GLN A 24 17.40 11.93 7.63
C GLN A 24 17.66 13.24 8.40
N LYS A 25 18.46 14.15 7.84
CA LYS A 25 18.73 15.47 8.41
C LYS A 25 17.46 16.33 8.47
N GLN A 26 16.70 16.39 7.38
CA GLN A 26 15.42 17.12 7.34
C GLN A 26 14.38 16.55 8.31
N VAL A 27 14.37 15.22 8.49
CA VAL A 27 13.51 14.57 9.49
C VAL A 27 13.94 14.97 10.90
N ALA A 28 15.25 14.91 11.19
CA ALA A 28 15.80 15.26 12.49
C ALA A 28 15.48 16.71 12.88
N GLU A 29 15.69 17.66 11.95
CA GLU A 29 15.33 19.07 12.10
C GLU A 29 13.83 19.25 12.36
N ALA A 30 12.97 18.55 11.61
CA ALA A 30 11.52 18.66 11.77
C ALA A 30 10.98 18.06 13.09
N LEU A 31 11.70 17.11 13.67
CA LEU A 31 11.35 16.48 14.94
C LEU A 31 12.06 17.09 16.16
N ASP A 32 12.95 18.07 15.94
CA ASP A 32 13.81 18.66 16.97
C ASP A 32 14.61 17.60 17.74
N ILE A 33 15.26 16.69 17.00
CA ILE A 33 16.11 15.63 17.56
C ILE A 33 17.42 15.50 16.78
N GLU A 34 18.40 14.82 17.36
CA GLU A 34 19.63 14.49 16.65
C GLU A 34 19.40 13.48 15.52
N GLN A 35 20.10 13.66 14.40
CA GLN A 35 20.07 12.72 13.26
C GLN A 35 20.45 11.29 13.69
N ALA A 36 21.31 11.15 14.71
CA ALA A 36 21.67 9.85 15.27
C ALA A 36 20.44 9.09 15.81
N HIS A 37 19.47 9.79 16.40
CA HIS A 37 18.22 9.18 16.88
C HIS A 37 17.34 8.72 15.73
N VAL A 38 17.27 9.47 14.63
CA VAL A 38 16.56 9.05 13.40
C VAL A 38 17.20 7.79 12.81
N SER A 39 18.53 7.75 12.72
CA SER A 39 19.27 6.59 12.21
C SER A 39 19.07 5.33 13.08
N ARG A 40 19.12 5.48 14.42
CA ARG A 40 18.83 4.37 15.35
C ARG A 40 17.40 3.89 15.25
N PHE A 41 16.45 4.80 15.10
CA PHE A 41 15.05 4.44 14.88
C PHE A 41 14.89 3.66 13.58
N LEU A 42 15.39 4.16 12.44
CA LEU A 42 15.29 3.48 11.14
C LEU A 42 15.94 2.09 11.11
N SER A 43 17.05 1.92 11.82
CA SER A 43 17.76 0.64 11.94
C SER A 43 17.15 -0.34 12.95
N GLY A 44 16.06 0.04 13.63
CA GLY A 44 15.42 -0.78 14.67
C GLY A 44 16.22 -0.89 15.97
N ARG A 45 17.34 -0.17 16.10
CA ARG A 45 18.20 -0.15 17.30
C ARG A 45 17.76 0.88 18.34
N GLY A 46 16.62 1.52 18.10
CA GLY A 46 16.06 2.56 18.95
C GLY A 46 14.56 2.71 18.70
N ASN A 47 13.86 3.11 19.76
CA ASN A 47 12.45 3.42 19.73
C ASN A 47 12.25 4.87 20.13
N PHE A 48 11.25 5.52 19.56
CA PHE A 48 10.89 6.86 19.94
C PHE A 48 9.96 6.87 21.14
N ARG A 49 10.08 7.93 21.94
CA ARG A 49 9.13 8.22 23.01
C ARG A 49 7.83 8.74 22.39
N LEU A 50 6.72 8.58 23.12
CA LEU A 50 5.39 9.05 22.69
C LEU A 50 5.35 10.49 22.13
N PRO A 51 6.01 11.49 22.75
CA PRO A 51 6.04 12.85 22.20
C PRO A 51 6.66 12.93 20.80
N THR A 52 7.79 12.26 20.60
CA THR A 52 8.50 12.20 19.31
C THR A 52 7.70 11.41 18.27
N LEU A 53 7.00 10.35 18.68
CA LEU A 53 6.08 9.61 17.79
C LEU A 53 4.91 10.50 17.32
N ASN A 54 4.37 11.34 18.19
CA ASN A 54 3.31 12.30 17.84
C ASN A 54 3.80 13.41 16.89
N GLN A 55 5.05 13.86 17.04
CA GLN A 55 5.67 14.79 16.08
C GLN A 55 5.91 14.10 14.74
N LEU A 56 6.37 12.84 14.75
CA LEU A 56 6.58 12.05 13.55
C LEU A 56 5.29 11.81 12.77
N LEU A 57 4.18 11.47 13.45
CA LEU A 57 2.85 11.37 12.83
C LEU A 57 2.48 12.65 12.07
N ARG A 58 2.57 13.81 12.73
CA ARG A 58 2.31 15.12 12.13
C ARG A 58 3.23 15.40 10.94
N TYR A 59 4.53 15.12 11.09
CA TYR A 59 5.50 15.29 10.01
C TYR A 59 5.18 14.41 8.80
N LEU A 60 4.73 13.18 9.02
CA LEU A 60 4.34 12.25 7.97
C LEU A 60 2.98 12.60 7.34
N GLY A 61 2.20 13.52 7.93
CA GLY A 61 0.81 13.76 7.52
C GLY A 61 -0.09 12.57 7.79
N ALA A 62 0.26 11.76 8.79
CA ALA A 62 -0.45 10.55 9.18
C ALA A 62 -1.21 10.77 10.49
N ASP A 63 -2.42 10.23 10.54
CA ASP A 63 -3.28 10.19 11.73
C ASP A 63 -3.12 8.83 12.44
N LEU A 64 -3.53 8.75 13.71
CA LEU A 64 -3.51 7.48 14.46
C LEU A 64 -4.31 6.37 13.76
N GLU A 65 -5.37 6.75 13.05
CA GLU A 65 -6.21 5.85 12.25
C GLU A 65 -5.43 5.22 11.08
N ASP A 66 -4.43 5.91 10.53
CA ASP A 66 -3.56 5.44 9.43
C ASP A 66 -2.67 4.26 9.82
N LEU A 67 -2.38 4.19 11.11
CA LEU A 67 -1.56 3.14 11.67
C LEU A 67 -2.37 1.86 11.88
N ILE A 68 -3.70 1.96 11.97
CA ILE A 68 -4.57 0.80 12.13
C ILE A 68 -4.52 -0.01 10.82
N PRO A 69 -4.20 -1.31 10.87
CA PRO A 69 -4.31 -2.17 9.69
C PRO A 69 -5.76 -2.18 9.17
N VAL A 70 -5.96 -2.22 7.85
CA VAL A 70 -7.28 -2.30 7.17
C VAL A 70 -8.05 -3.43 7.82
N GLU A 71 -7.34 -4.48 8.19
CA GLU A 71 -7.90 -5.72 8.65
C GLU A 71 -8.52 -5.59 10.03
N GLU A 72 -8.00 -4.67 10.84
CA GLU A 72 -8.61 -4.25 12.10
C GLU A 72 -9.69 -3.20 11.88
N LEU A 73 -9.54 -2.32 10.89
CA LEU A 73 -10.57 -1.37 10.49
C LEU A 73 -11.82 -2.07 9.93
N ILE A 74 -11.70 -2.99 8.99
CA ILE A 74 -12.81 -3.80 8.44
C ILE A 74 -13.50 -4.63 9.52
N LYS A 75 -12.77 -5.10 10.54
CA LYS A 75 -13.39 -5.79 11.69
C LYS A 75 -14.23 -4.86 12.56
N ARG A 76 -13.86 -3.58 12.65
CA ARG A 76 -14.45 -2.58 13.54
C ARG A 76 -15.40 -1.62 12.82
N ALA A 77 -15.30 -1.55 11.50
CA ALA A 77 -16.16 -0.74 10.67
C ALA A 77 -17.59 -1.20 10.95
N PRO A 78 -18.50 -0.28 11.30
CA PRO A 78 -19.91 -0.63 11.44
C PRO A 78 -20.33 -1.22 10.10
N ARG A 79 -20.49 -2.55 10.08
CA ARG A 79 -21.24 -3.20 9.02
C ARG A 79 -22.63 -2.65 9.19
N LEU A 80 -23.04 -1.74 8.31
CA LEU A 80 -24.46 -1.49 8.13
C LEU A 80 -25.03 -2.88 7.81
N ASP A 81 -25.77 -3.43 8.77
CA ASP A 81 -26.06 -4.85 8.84
C ASP A 81 -27.15 -5.17 7.81
N TYR A 82 -26.77 -5.18 6.54
CA TYR A 82 -27.56 -5.71 5.44
C TYR A 82 -27.28 -7.20 5.30
N ALA A 83 -27.37 -7.96 6.40
CA ALA A 83 -27.15 -9.41 6.38
C ALA A 83 -28.04 -10.12 5.34
N ASP A 84 -29.23 -9.55 5.08
CA ASP A 84 -30.20 -10.03 4.09
C ASP A 84 -30.01 -9.46 2.68
N SER A 85 -28.97 -8.66 2.43
CA SER A 85 -28.69 -8.12 1.09
C SER A 85 -27.75 -9.01 0.30
N ASP A 86 -28.09 -9.20 -0.98
CA ASP A 86 -27.22 -9.80 -2.01
C ASP A 86 -25.96 -8.97 -2.28
N TYR A 87 -25.84 -7.78 -1.70
CA TYR A 87 -24.70 -6.89 -1.85
C TYR A 87 -23.87 -6.82 -0.58
N ALA A 88 -22.57 -6.66 -0.77
CA ALA A 88 -21.60 -6.39 0.28
C ALA A 88 -20.86 -5.09 -0.04
N ASP A 89 -20.71 -4.24 0.98
CA ASP A 89 -19.92 -3.02 0.88
C ASP A 89 -18.43 -3.37 0.91
N VAL A 90 -17.73 -2.93 -0.14
CA VAL A 90 -16.27 -2.98 -0.22
C VAL A 90 -15.71 -1.59 0.09
N PRO A 91 -14.81 -1.46 1.07
CA PRO A 91 -14.21 -0.17 1.40
C PRO A 91 -13.28 0.30 0.29
N MET A 92 -13.34 1.59 0.00
CA MET A 92 -12.46 2.29 -0.93
C MET A 92 -11.43 3.09 -0.15
N LEU A 93 -10.15 2.86 -0.42
CA LEU A 93 -9.05 3.61 0.20
C LEU A 93 -9.00 5.04 -0.36
N LYS A 94 -8.69 6.00 0.51
CA LYS A 94 -8.38 7.38 0.18
C LYS A 94 -6.92 7.44 -0.24
N GLY A 95 -6.70 7.75 -1.52
CA GLY A 95 -5.38 7.76 -2.14
C GLY A 95 -5.46 7.16 -3.54
N LYS A 96 -4.33 7.12 -4.24
CA LYS A 96 -4.23 6.51 -5.57
C LYS A 96 -2.97 5.67 -5.69
N LEU A 97 -3.04 4.60 -6.49
CA LEU A 97 -1.88 3.82 -6.89
C LEU A 97 -1.13 4.52 -8.01
N GLY A 98 0.15 4.81 -7.82
CA GLY A 98 0.98 5.33 -8.89
C GLY A 98 2.29 5.96 -8.43
N PRO A 99 3.10 6.42 -9.39
CA PRO A 99 4.44 6.91 -9.11
C PRO A 99 4.41 8.12 -8.18
N ARG A 100 5.42 8.20 -7.29
CA ARG A 100 5.60 9.27 -6.30
C ARG A 100 4.49 9.39 -5.25
N GLN A 101 3.66 8.37 -5.12
CA GLN A 101 2.63 8.28 -4.09
C GLN A 101 2.84 6.97 -3.33
N PRO A 102 2.97 7.00 -1.99
CA PRO A 102 3.07 5.77 -1.21
C PRO A 102 1.82 4.92 -1.45
N PHE A 103 1.92 3.62 -1.20
CA PHE A 103 0.76 2.76 -1.28
C PHE A 103 -0.32 3.31 -0.31
N PRO A 104 -1.56 3.56 -0.79
CA PRO A 104 -2.60 4.12 0.07
C PRO A 104 -2.75 3.29 1.32
N LEU A 105 -2.55 3.94 2.46
CA LEU A 105 -2.55 3.23 3.72
C LEU A 105 -3.94 2.72 4.02
N ASP A 106 -3.89 1.56 4.66
CA ASP A 106 -5.01 0.77 5.06
C ASP A 106 -5.93 1.47 6.12
N GLY A 107 -5.68 2.73 6.46
CA GLY A 107 -6.40 3.49 7.48
C GLY A 107 -7.47 4.46 6.98
N LYS A 108 -7.27 5.05 5.79
CA LYS A 108 -8.16 6.13 5.31
C LYS A 108 -9.20 5.57 4.36
N ILE A 109 -10.37 5.18 4.86
CA ILE A 109 -11.50 4.80 4.00
C ILE A 109 -12.14 6.08 3.43
N GLY A 110 -12.10 6.26 2.12
CA GLY A 110 -12.72 7.38 1.40
C GLY A 110 -14.20 7.17 1.08
N GLY A 111 -14.70 5.94 1.27
CA GLY A 111 -16.09 5.57 1.05
C GLY A 111 -16.24 4.07 0.84
N TYR A 112 -17.40 3.65 0.36
CA TYR A 112 -17.70 2.26 0.04
C TYR A 112 -18.29 2.16 -1.37
N ARG A 113 -18.21 0.97 -1.96
CA ARG A 113 -18.96 0.59 -3.16
C ARG A 113 -19.60 -0.78 -2.91
N ALA A 114 -20.84 -0.92 -3.34
CA ALA A 114 -21.56 -2.19 -3.27
C ALA A 114 -21.10 -3.12 -4.39
N PHE A 115 -20.84 -4.37 -4.05
CA PHE A 115 -20.62 -5.47 -4.99
C PHE A 115 -21.55 -6.62 -4.67
N LEU A 116 -21.84 -7.49 -5.65
CA LEU A 116 -22.52 -8.74 -5.37
C LEU A 116 -21.72 -9.55 -4.34
N ARG A 117 -22.39 -9.97 -3.27
CA ARG A 117 -21.83 -10.73 -2.17
C ARG A 117 -21.22 -12.04 -2.67
N SER A 118 -21.90 -12.72 -3.59
CA SER A 118 -21.39 -13.94 -4.23
C SER A 118 -20.02 -13.71 -4.88
N PHE A 119 -19.86 -12.61 -5.61
CA PHE A 119 -18.61 -12.24 -6.26
C PHE A 119 -17.48 -11.95 -5.26
N VAL A 120 -17.73 -11.14 -4.23
CA VAL A 120 -16.66 -10.73 -3.30
C VAL A 120 -16.37 -11.76 -2.19
N SER A 121 -17.27 -12.72 -1.97
CA SER A 121 -17.10 -13.77 -0.95
C SER A 121 -15.86 -14.66 -1.19
N GLU A 122 -15.39 -14.74 -2.43
CA GLU A 122 -14.20 -15.51 -2.82
C GLU A 122 -12.88 -14.78 -2.48
N PHE A 123 -12.96 -13.51 -2.04
CA PHE A 123 -11.80 -12.68 -1.79
C PHE A 123 -11.61 -12.42 -0.30
N ARG A 124 -10.35 -12.51 0.13
CA ARG A 124 -10.01 -12.21 1.52
C ARG A 124 -9.76 -10.72 1.64
N ARG A 125 -10.62 -10.04 2.40
CA ARG A 125 -10.53 -8.60 2.70
C ARG A 125 -10.34 -7.76 1.43
N PRO A 126 -11.33 -7.78 0.53
CA PRO A 126 -11.28 -7.01 -0.70
C PRO A 126 -11.23 -5.50 -0.40
N LEU A 127 -10.44 -4.76 -1.17
CA LEU A 127 -10.28 -3.30 -1.06
C LEU A 127 -10.37 -2.66 -2.44
N LEU A 128 -11.02 -1.51 -2.53
CA LEU A 128 -10.97 -0.66 -3.71
C LEU A 128 -9.90 0.41 -3.57
N VAL A 129 -9.23 0.71 -4.68
CA VAL A 129 -8.31 1.84 -4.78
C VAL A 129 -8.32 2.42 -6.18
N ALA A 130 -8.21 3.75 -6.27
CA ALA A 130 -8.15 4.44 -7.55
C ALA A 130 -6.74 4.40 -8.14
N VAL A 131 -6.64 4.38 -9.46
CA VAL A 131 -5.40 4.48 -10.21
C VAL A 131 -5.05 5.96 -10.41
N SER A 132 -3.77 6.30 -10.19
CA SER A 132 -3.27 7.65 -10.35
C SER A 132 -3.34 8.09 -11.83
N PRO A 133 -3.58 9.39 -12.11
CA PRO A 133 -3.46 9.94 -13.47
C PRO A 133 -2.09 9.71 -14.13
N ARG A 134 -1.05 9.39 -13.33
CA ARG A 134 0.33 9.19 -13.77
C ARG A 134 0.74 7.72 -13.83
N GLU A 135 -0.14 6.79 -13.45
CA GLU A 135 0.12 5.36 -13.55
C GLU A 135 -0.31 4.89 -14.94
N GLU A 136 0.68 4.66 -15.81
CA GLU A 136 0.46 4.26 -17.20
C GLU A 136 1.06 2.87 -17.50
N ALA A 137 1.67 2.20 -16.52
CA ALA A 137 2.41 0.96 -16.73
C ALA A 137 1.54 -0.20 -17.18
N MET A 138 0.23 -0.15 -16.91
CA MET A 138 -0.73 -1.21 -17.23
C MET A 138 -1.69 -0.84 -18.37
N VAL A 139 -1.40 0.24 -19.10
CA VAL A 139 -2.13 0.57 -20.32
C VAL A 139 -1.79 -0.47 -21.41
N PRO A 140 -2.78 -1.02 -22.14
CA PRO A 140 -4.19 -0.59 -22.20
C PRO A 140 -5.15 -1.25 -21.20
N SER A 141 -4.77 -2.36 -20.56
CA SER A 141 -5.69 -3.14 -19.72
C SER A 141 -6.26 -2.37 -18.52
N ILE A 142 -5.46 -1.50 -17.90
CA ILE A 142 -5.89 -0.61 -16.81
C ILE A 142 -5.49 0.81 -17.18
N GLN A 143 -6.47 1.72 -17.21
CA GLN A 143 -6.27 3.11 -17.55
C GLN A 143 -6.03 3.96 -16.29
N PRO A 144 -5.35 5.11 -16.44
CA PRO A 144 -5.35 6.12 -15.40
C PRO A 144 -6.78 6.45 -14.95
N LEU A 145 -6.98 6.69 -13.65
CA LEU A 145 -8.28 6.96 -13.01
C LEU A 145 -9.24 5.77 -12.89
N ASP A 146 -8.94 4.59 -13.43
CA ASP A 146 -9.74 3.39 -13.16
C ASP A 146 -9.73 3.07 -11.65
N LEU A 147 -10.77 2.37 -11.19
CA LEU A 147 -10.82 1.73 -9.88
C LEU A 147 -10.39 0.28 -10.02
N VAL A 148 -9.57 -0.20 -9.09
CA VAL A 148 -9.18 -1.61 -9.02
C VAL A 148 -9.61 -2.22 -7.69
N LEU A 149 -10.18 -3.42 -7.77
CA LEU A 149 -10.49 -4.26 -6.62
C LEU A 149 -9.29 -5.16 -6.33
N LEU A 150 -8.77 -5.06 -5.12
CA LEU A 150 -7.63 -5.83 -4.65
C LEU A 150 -8.08 -6.95 -3.73
N ASN A 151 -7.70 -8.18 -4.05
CA ASN A 151 -7.70 -9.28 -3.10
C ASN A 151 -6.39 -9.25 -2.30
N THR A 152 -6.48 -9.06 -0.98
CA THR A 152 -5.31 -8.89 -0.11
C THR A 152 -4.86 -10.21 0.54
N ASP A 153 -5.42 -11.35 0.11
CA ASP A 153 -5.06 -12.68 0.60
C ASP A 153 -3.54 -12.94 0.50
N PRO A 154 -2.83 -13.11 1.63
CA PRO A 154 -1.40 -13.41 1.62
C PRO A 154 -1.04 -14.62 0.75
N ALA A 155 -1.88 -15.66 0.73
CA ALA A 155 -1.60 -16.88 -0.04
C ALA A 155 -1.50 -16.60 -1.55
N LYS A 156 -2.31 -15.68 -2.07
CA LYS A 156 -2.30 -15.29 -3.49
C LYS A 156 -1.17 -14.29 -3.83
N ARG A 157 -0.52 -13.71 -2.82
CA ARG A 157 0.54 -12.69 -2.96
C ARG A 157 1.95 -13.23 -2.74
N LYS A 158 2.13 -14.31 -1.98
CA LYS A 158 3.46 -14.93 -1.72
C LYS A 158 4.10 -15.53 -2.97
N ALA A 159 3.30 -15.96 -3.94
CA ALA A 159 3.76 -16.56 -5.18
C ALA A 159 3.06 -15.87 -6.37
N PRO A 160 3.44 -14.62 -6.70
CA PRO A 160 2.84 -13.90 -7.81
C PRO A 160 3.15 -14.58 -9.15
N ARG A 161 2.23 -14.45 -10.10
CA ARG A 161 2.31 -15.05 -11.44
C ARG A 161 2.18 -13.96 -12.51
N LEU A 162 2.94 -14.08 -13.60
CA LEU A 162 2.94 -13.07 -14.68
C LEU A 162 1.58 -12.89 -15.35
N ASP A 163 0.68 -13.88 -15.27
CA ASP A 163 -0.67 -13.82 -15.86
C ASP A 163 -1.66 -12.96 -15.05
N ARG A 164 -1.22 -12.32 -13.97
CA ARG A 164 -2.05 -11.45 -13.12
C ARG A 164 -1.39 -10.10 -12.90
N VAL A 165 -2.24 -9.12 -12.58
CA VAL A 165 -1.82 -7.78 -12.20
C VAL A 165 -1.86 -7.66 -10.68
N TYR A 166 -0.83 -7.05 -10.12
CA TYR A 166 -0.68 -6.86 -8.69
C TYR A 166 -0.50 -5.39 -8.39
N ALA A 167 -1.08 -4.95 -7.28
CA ALA A 167 -0.74 -3.68 -6.68
C ALA A 167 0.52 -3.83 -5.83
N VAL A 168 1.51 -3.00 -6.11
CA VAL A 168 2.85 -3.07 -5.51
C VAL A 168 3.20 -1.76 -4.79
N SER A 169 3.89 -1.91 -3.66
CA SER A 169 4.60 -0.82 -2.97
C SER A 169 6.06 -0.87 -3.37
N LEU A 170 6.60 0.25 -3.84
CA LEU A 170 7.95 0.37 -4.39
C LEU A 170 8.71 1.49 -3.70
N GLU A 171 10.03 1.44 -3.81
CA GLU A 171 10.85 2.60 -3.48
C GLU A 171 10.46 3.77 -4.42
N GLY A 172 9.99 4.87 -3.84
CA GLY A 172 9.54 6.04 -4.63
C GLY A 172 8.06 6.01 -5.05
N GLY A 173 7.24 5.06 -4.58
CA GLY A 173 5.79 5.14 -4.72
C GLY A 173 5.06 3.80 -4.72
N SER A 174 3.97 3.73 -5.46
CA SER A 174 3.15 2.53 -5.62
C SER A 174 2.76 2.37 -7.08
N GLY A 175 2.15 1.23 -7.43
CA GLY A 175 1.70 1.05 -8.80
C GLY A 175 1.10 -0.31 -9.06
N LEU A 176 0.87 -0.58 -10.35
CA LEU A 176 0.29 -1.83 -10.84
C LEU A 176 1.25 -2.54 -11.78
N ARG A 177 1.63 -3.79 -11.52
CA ARG A 177 2.57 -4.54 -12.36
C ARG A 177 2.17 -6.00 -12.49
N HIS A 178 2.55 -6.65 -13.58
CA HIS A 178 2.70 -8.10 -13.58
C HIS A 178 3.88 -8.47 -12.68
N CYS A 179 3.74 -9.55 -11.91
CA CYS A 179 4.74 -9.93 -10.92
C CYS A 179 5.10 -11.41 -11.04
N SER A 180 6.37 -11.76 -10.84
CA SER A 180 6.81 -13.15 -10.74
C SER A 180 8.01 -13.28 -9.84
N VAL A 181 8.10 -14.38 -9.10
CA VAL A 181 9.31 -14.73 -8.36
C VAL A 181 10.26 -15.48 -9.29
N ALA A 182 11.53 -15.07 -9.30
CA ALA A 182 12.63 -15.75 -9.97
C ALA A 182 13.78 -15.89 -8.98
N GLY A 183 13.97 -17.10 -8.45
CA GLY A 183 14.95 -17.33 -7.38
C GLY A 183 14.63 -16.49 -6.13
N ASN A 184 15.55 -15.60 -5.75
CA ASN A 184 15.40 -14.69 -4.60
C ASN A 184 15.02 -13.26 -5.02
N SER A 185 14.45 -13.11 -6.22
CA SER A 185 14.05 -11.81 -6.76
C SER A 185 12.58 -11.80 -7.15
N LEU A 186 11.96 -10.63 -7.00
CA LEU A 186 10.66 -10.31 -7.55
C LEU A 186 10.84 -9.49 -8.83
N LEU A 187 10.41 -10.05 -9.95
CA LEU A 187 10.32 -9.36 -11.23
C LEU A 187 8.99 -8.61 -11.30
N LEU A 188 9.07 -7.34 -11.69
CA LEU A 188 7.96 -6.44 -11.91
C LEU A 188 7.95 -6.04 -13.38
N VAL A 189 6.89 -6.41 -14.10
CA VAL A 189 6.81 -6.22 -15.54
C VAL A 189 5.64 -5.28 -15.85
N PRO A 190 5.88 -4.11 -16.47
CA PRO A 190 4.81 -3.29 -17.00
C PRO A 190 4.23 -3.92 -18.27
N GLU A 191 2.95 -3.69 -18.53
CA GLU A 191 2.29 -4.06 -19.79
C GLU A 191 2.58 -3.02 -20.89
N ASN A 192 2.69 -1.74 -20.51
CA ASN A 192 2.88 -0.63 -21.44
C ASN A 192 4.37 -0.43 -21.80
N PRO A 193 4.81 -0.79 -23.02
CA PRO A 193 6.21 -0.63 -23.44
C PRO A 193 6.61 0.83 -23.71
N ARG A 194 5.63 1.74 -23.84
CA ARG A 194 5.87 3.17 -24.10
C ARG A 194 6.00 3.99 -22.82
N TRP A 195 5.69 3.39 -21.68
CA TRP A 195 5.80 4.06 -20.39
C TRP A 195 7.28 4.36 -20.10
N ARG A 196 7.62 5.65 -19.90
CA ARG A 196 9.02 6.11 -19.85
C ARG A 196 9.83 5.56 -18.68
N GLU A 197 9.16 5.22 -17.58
CA GLU A 197 9.73 4.57 -16.39
C GLU A 197 9.63 3.02 -16.49
N GLY A 198 9.19 2.50 -17.65
CA GLY A 198 8.64 1.15 -17.85
C GLY A 198 9.58 0.07 -18.34
N ARG A 199 10.77 -0.04 -17.75
CA ARG A 199 11.53 -1.28 -17.89
C ARG A 199 11.07 -2.30 -16.85
N PRO A 200 11.17 -3.60 -17.14
CA PRO A 200 11.07 -4.60 -16.09
C PRO A 200 12.05 -4.28 -14.96
N THR A 201 11.55 -4.29 -13.73
CA THR A 201 12.34 -4.00 -12.54
C THR A 201 12.50 -5.28 -11.74
N GLU A 202 13.71 -5.54 -11.28
CA GLU A 202 14.00 -6.67 -10.40
C GLU A 202 14.26 -6.15 -8.98
N ILE A 203 13.53 -6.69 -8.00
CA ILE A 203 13.72 -6.41 -6.58
C ILE A 203 14.30 -7.64 -5.91
N ARG A 204 15.50 -7.53 -5.33
CA ARG A 204 16.06 -8.60 -4.50
C ARG A 204 15.30 -8.68 -3.18
N LEU A 205 14.86 -9.89 -2.81
CA LEU A 205 14.06 -10.13 -1.61
C LEU A 205 14.91 -10.42 -0.35
N GLU A 206 16.22 -10.17 -0.39
CA GLU A 206 17.12 -10.37 0.76
C GLU A 206 16.69 -9.51 1.96
N GLY A 207 16.08 -10.14 2.96
CA GLY A 207 15.57 -9.45 4.15
C GLY A 207 14.29 -8.64 3.93
N ILE A 208 13.66 -8.75 2.75
CA ILE A 208 12.40 -8.07 2.41
C ILE A 208 11.28 -9.11 2.34
N ASP A 209 10.24 -8.92 3.15
CA ASP A 209 9.02 -9.72 3.02
C ASP A 209 8.31 -9.37 1.71
N ILE A 210 8.13 -10.34 0.81
CA ILE A 210 7.39 -10.15 -0.45
C ILE A 210 6.00 -9.55 -0.23
N LEU A 211 5.36 -9.80 0.92
CA LEU A 211 4.05 -9.25 1.26
C LEU A 211 4.08 -7.76 1.60
N SER A 212 5.24 -7.19 1.91
CA SER A 212 5.42 -5.74 2.05
C SER A 212 5.46 -5.05 0.68
N VAL A 213 5.96 -5.75 -0.34
CA VAL A 213 6.05 -5.26 -1.73
C VAL A 213 4.74 -5.52 -2.48
N VAL A 214 4.29 -6.78 -2.55
CA VAL A 214 3.06 -7.18 -3.23
C VAL A 214 1.88 -6.99 -2.27
N ARG A 215 1.11 -5.92 -2.44
CA ARG A 215 0.05 -5.50 -1.50
C ARG A 215 -1.31 -6.09 -1.82
N GLY A 216 -1.60 -6.37 -3.09
CA GLY A 216 -2.89 -6.88 -3.53
C GLY A 216 -2.83 -7.52 -4.91
N VAL A 217 -3.73 -8.47 -5.17
CA VAL A 217 -3.97 -8.99 -6.53
C VAL A 217 -5.17 -8.26 -7.11
N VAL A 218 -5.04 -7.69 -8.30
CA VAL A 218 -6.18 -7.09 -9.00
C VAL A 218 -7.12 -8.20 -9.44
N VAL A 219 -8.38 -8.13 -9.00
CA VAL A 219 -9.43 -9.12 -9.32
C VAL A 219 -10.62 -8.52 -10.07
N TRP A 220 -10.70 -7.18 -10.13
CA TRP A 220 -11.70 -6.46 -10.90
C TRP A 220 -11.20 -5.05 -11.22
N ILE A 221 -11.66 -4.52 -12.36
CA ILE A 221 -11.36 -3.17 -12.84
C ILE A 221 -12.70 -2.50 -13.18
N GLY A 222 -12.88 -1.27 -12.73
CA GLY A 222 -14.04 -0.45 -13.05
C GLY A 222 -13.64 0.93 -13.53
N ARG A 223 -14.29 1.41 -14.58
CA ARG A 223 -14.10 2.76 -15.09
C ARG A 223 -15.28 3.62 -14.68
N GLU A 224 -15.00 4.67 -13.91
CA GLU A 224 -15.95 5.75 -13.71
C GLU A 224 -15.77 6.71 -14.90
N LEU A 225 -16.83 6.86 -15.72
CA LEU A 225 -16.85 7.74 -16.89
C LEU A 225 -17.33 9.15 -16.52
#